data_AF-A0A2U1MUB2-F1
#
_entry.id   AF-A0A2U1MUB2-F1
#
_cell.length_a   1.000
_cell.length_b   1.000
_cell.length_c   1.000
_cell.angle_alpha   90.00
_cell.angle_beta   90.00
_cell.angle_gamma   90.00
#
_symmetry.space_group_name_H-M   'P 1'
#
loop_
_entity.id
_entity.type
_entity.pdbx_description
1 polymer ?
#
loop_
_entity_poly.entity_id
_entity_poly.type
_entity_poly.pdbx_seq_one_letter_code
_entity_poly.pdbx_strand_id
1 'polypeptide(L)'
;MGDNQNHGGGFKSYVLIHNIAKRHNVGTLARSATAFGVSELILVGRRDFNSFGSHGSTSHLPFRHFYSLSDARAFLKENDCDICGVEITDDAAAVNGHPFKKNTAFLLGNEGSGLSAKECEVCDYFVYIPQYGCGTASLNVTVAASIVLHHFAVWAEFPERTRDGNKFIVAERPAHKGGRNFSTETAESVTEERKLKRESEGFFDKMEETDSSDNLLDAVFGD
;
A
#
# COMPACT_ATOMS: atom_id res chain seq x y z
N MET A 1 -5.27 -16.20 -27.63
CA MET A 1 -5.86 -14.91 -27.24
C MET A 1 -5.81 -14.81 -25.74
N GLY A 2 -5.15 -13.79 -25.18
CA GLY A 2 -5.03 -13.64 -23.74
C GLY A 2 -6.30 -13.02 -23.18
N ASP A 3 -6.96 -13.72 -22.26
CA ASP A 3 -7.98 -13.15 -21.39
C ASP A 3 -7.31 -12.06 -20.55
N ASN A 4 -7.36 -10.84 -21.07
CA ASN A 4 -7.15 -9.66 -20.28
C ASN A 4 -8.35 -9.63 -19.33
N GLN A 5 -8.14 -10.08 -18.10
CA GLN A 5 -9.15 -10.08 -17.04
C GLN A 5 -9.49 -8.63 -16.67
N ASN A 6 -10.12 -7.90 -17.58
CA ASN A 6 -10.81 -6.66 -17.29
C ASN A 6 -11.99 -7.07 -16.40
N HIS A 7 -11.84 -6.82 -15.11
CA HIS A 7 -12.88 -7.09 -14.13
C HIS A 7 -14.10 -6.23 -14.52
N GLY A 8 -15.28 -6.82 -14.47
CA GLY A 8 -16.55 -6.26 -14.96
C GLY A 8 -17.08 -5.03 -14.22
N GLY A 9 -16.25 -4.30 -13.49
CA GLY A 9 -16.54 -2.99 -12.93
C GLY A 9 -15.31 -2.12 -13.16
N GLY A 10 -15.48 -0.84 -13.52
CA GLY A 10 -14.37 0.06 -13.91
C GLY A 10 -13.33 0.33 -12.81
N PHE A 11 -13.46 -0.29 -11.64
CA PHE A 11 -12.61 -0.10 -10.48
C PHE A 11 -11.56 -1.20 -10.32
N LYS A 12 -10.39 -0.81 -9.83
CA LYS A 12 -9.28 -1.69 -9.48
C LYS A 12 -8.99 -1.61 -7.99
N SER A 13 -8.65 -2.75 -7.40
CA SER A 13 -8.10 -2.83 -6.06
C SER A 13 -6.64 -3.22 -6.08
N TYR A 14 -5.89 -2.67 -5.13
CA TYR A 14 -4.49 -2.97 -4.87
C TYR A 14 -4.32 -3.28 -3.40
N VAL A 15 -3.24 -3.99 -3.06
CA VAL A 15 -2.87 -4.20 -1.66
C VAL A 15 -1.46 -3.70 -1.47
N LEU A 16 -1.30 -2.72 -0.59
CA LEU A 16 -0.01 -2.11 -0.23
C LEU A 16 0.52 -2.76 1.05
N ILE A 17 1.75 -3.25 0.98
CA ILE A 17 2.46 -3.89 2.08
C ILE A 17 3.74 -3.11 2.32
N HIS A 18 3.89 -2.53 3.52
CA HIS A 18 5.11 -1.85 3.91
C HIS A 18 5.82 -2.63 5.03
N ASN A 19 7.08 -3.01 4.77
CA ASN A 19 7.96 -3.67 5.74
C ASN A 19 7.34 -4.83 6.56
N ILE A 20 6.42 -5.63 5.99
CA ILE A 20 5.79 -6.73 6.75
C ILE A 20 6.86 -7.62 7.41
N ALA A 21 6.72 -7.75 8.73
CA ALA A 21 7.70 -8.43 9.59
C ALA A 21 7.75 -9.95 9.36
N LYS A 22 6.65 -10.56 8.88
CA LYS A 22 6.50 -12.03 8.79
C LYS A 22 6.18 -12.50 7.37
N ARG A 23 7.06 -13.31 6.79
CA ARG A 23 6.90 -13.87 5.42
C ARG A 23 5.61 -14.67 5.21
N HIS A 24 5.08 -15.33 6.24
CA HIS A 24 3.86 -16.15 6.13
C HIS A 24 2.61 -15.32 5.81
N ASN A 25 2.54 -14.06 6.27
CA ASN A 25 1.37 -13.21 6.01
C ASN A 25 1.24 -12.88 4.52
N VAL A 26 2.35 -12.76 3.79
CA VAL A 26 2.33 -12.40 2.36
C VAL A 26 1.70 -13.49 1.50
N GLY A 27 1.97 -14.78 1.78
CA GLY A 27 1.38 -15.89 1.02
C GLY A 27 -0.12 -16.00 1.21
N THR A 28 -0.60 -15.92 2.45
CA THR A 28 -2.04 -15.92 2.78
C THR A 28 -2.75 -14.71 2.20
N LEU A 29 -2.11 -13.53 2.27
CA LEU A 29 -2.63 -12.31 1.68
C LEU A 29 -2.72 -12.40 0.16
N ALA A 30 -1.70 -12.93 -0.51
CA ALA A 30 -1.72 -13.13 -1.97
C ALA A 30 -2.82 -14.08 -2.42
N ARG A 31 -3.08 -15.15 -1.66
CA ARG A 31 -4.21 -16.05 -1.94
C ARG A 31 -5.56 -15.32 -1.83
N SER A 32 -5.75 -14.54 -0.77
CA SER A 32 -7.00 -13.80 -0.55
C SER A 32 -7.18 -12.71 -1.59
N ALA A 33 -6.11 -11.97 -1.90
CA ALA A 33 -6.07 -10.96 -2.95
C ALA A 33 -6.41 -11.56 -4.33
N THR A 34 -5.88 -12.75 -4.66
CA THR A 34 -6.25 -13.46 -5.89
C THR A 34 -7.74 -13.83 -5.90
N ALA A 35 -8.27 -14.31 -4.78
CA ALA A 35 -9.67 -14.72 -4.68
C ALA A 35 -10.66 -13.55 -4.84
N PHE A 36 -10.28 -12.34 -4.41
CA PHE A 36 -11.12 -11.14 -4.49
C PHE A 36 -10.80 -10.23 -5.68
N GLY A 37 -10.02 -10.70 -6.66
CA GLY A 37 -9.77 -9.95 -7.89
C GLY A 37 -8.88 -8.72 -7.72
N VAL A 38 -7.92 -8.77 -6.79
CA VAL A 38 -6.91 -7.70 -6.65
C VAL A 38 -6.07 -7.62 -7.92
N SER A 39 -5.82 -6.40 -8.38
CA SER A 39 -5.06 -6.15 -9.61
C SER A 39 -3.57 -6.35 -9.42
N GLU A 40 -2.99 -5.89 -8.31
CA GLU A 40 -1.55 -6.00 -8.04
C GLU A 40 -1.26 -5.90 -6.53
N LEU A 41 -0.29 -6.68 -6.07
CA LEU A 41 0.32 -6.53 -4.75
C LEU A 41 1.52 -5.59 -4.82
N ILE A 42 1.47 -4.52 -4.05
CA ILE A 42 2.53 -3.51 -3.99
C ILE A 42 3.32 -3.70 -2.71
N LEU A 43 4.61 -3.99 -2.87
CA LEU A 43 5.56 -4.20 -1.79
C LEU A 43 6.42 -2.95 -1.62
N VAL A 44 6.52 -2.42 -0.41
CA VAL A 44 7.27 -1.21 -0.12
C VAL A 44 8.33 -1.50 0.94
N GLY A 45 9.58 -1.09 0.70
CA GLY A 45 10.66 -1.10 1.68
C GLY A 45 11.96 -1.72 1.21
N ARG A 46 12.93 -1.82 2.12
CA ARG A 46 14.36 -2.12 1.81
C ARG A 46 14.73 -3.60 1.78
N ARG A 47 13.89 -4.51 2.27
CA ARG A 47 14.26 -5.94 2.34
C ARG A 47 14.34 -6.54 0.94
N ASP A 48 15.28 -7.46 0.73
CA ASP A 48 15.37 -8.24 -0.50
C ASP A 48 14.09 -9.07 -0.71
N PHE A 49 13.17 -8.52 -1.49
CA PHE A 49 11.92 -9.19 -1.86
C PHE A 49 12.13 -10.27 -2.94
N ASN A 50 13.39 -10.50 -3.36
CA ASN A 50 13.77 -11.54 -4.33
C ASN A 50 13.26 -12.95 -3.96
N SER A 51 13.02 -13.24 -2.68
CA SER A 51 12.42 -14.52 -2.26
C SER A 51 10.90 -14.61 -2.45
N PHE A 52 10.17 -13.51 -2.58
CA PHE A 52 8.72 -13.56 -2.83
C PHE A 52 8.42 -13.87 -4.30
N GLY A 53 9.34 -13.51 -5.21
CA GLY A 53 9.26 -13.88 -6.63
C GLY A 53 9.26 -15.39 -6.88
N SER A 54 9.93 -16.20 -6.04
CA SER A 54 9.91 -17.66 -6.19
C SER A 54 8.57 -18.27 -5.81
N HIS A 55 7.89 -17.73 -4.78
CA HIS A 55 6.53 -18.15 -4.40
C HIS A 55 5.45 -17.53 -5.31
N GLY A 56 5.71 -16.33 -5.87
CA GLY A 56 4.84 -15.63 -6.81
C GLY A 56 4.79 -16.25 -8.21
N SER A 57 5.79 -17.05 -8.60
CA SER A 57 5.78 -17.79 -9.88
C SER A 57 4.62 -18.79 -10.03
N THR A 58 3.91 -19.09 -8.95
CA THR A 58 2.74 -19.98 -8.94
C THR A 58 1.40 -19.25 -8.78
N SER A 59 1.42 -17.93 -8.63
CA SER A 59 0.27 -17.07 -8.32
C SER A 59 -0.26 -16.34 -9.55
N HIS A 60 -1.59 -16.22 -9.67
CA HIS A 60 -2.25 -15.42 -10.71
C HIS A 60 -2.19 -13.90 -10.47
N LEU A 61 -1.58 -13.48 -9.35
CA LEU A 61 -1.52 -12.10 -8.89
C LEU A 61 -0.14 -11.47 -9.15
N PRO A 62 -0.07 -10.35 -9.90
CA PRO A 62 1.16 -9.58 -10.10
C PRO A 62 1.68 -8.95 -8.81
N PHE A 63 3.01 -8.79 -8.74
CA PHE A 63 3.70 -8.07 -7.67
C PHE A 63 4.51 -6.91 -8.25
N ARG A 64 4.49 -5.78 -7.55
CA ARG A 64 5.31 -4.59 -7.80
C ARG A 64 6.07 -4.22 -6.55
N HIS A 65 7.28 -3.70 -6.70
CA HIS A 65 8.10 -3.26 -5.58
C HIS A 65 8.54 -1.80 -5.72
N PHE A 66 8.46 -1.08 -4.59
CA PHE A 66 8.97 0.27 -4.41
C PHE A 66 9.87 0.34 -3.17
N TYR A 67 10.82 1.28 -3.18
CA TYR A 67 11.71 1.50 -2.04
C TYR A 67 11.15 2.49 -1.02
N SER A 68 10.15 3.28 -1.40
CA SER A 68 9.51 4.28 -0.56
C SER A 68 7.98 4.26 -0.67
N LEU A 69 7.30 4.65 0.41
CA LEU A 69 5.85 4.87 0.39
C LEU A 69 5.48 6.03 -0.53
N SER A 70 6.35 7.04 -0.67
CA SER A 70 6.15 8.18 -1.55
C SER A 70 6.11 7.77 -3.03
N ASP A 71 6.99 6.86 -3.46
CA ASP A 71 7.05 6.37 -4.85
C ASP A 71 5.81 5.54 -5.16
N ALA A 72 5.42 4.69 -4.20
CA ALA A 72 4.19 3.92 -4.31
C ALA A 72 2.95 4.83 -4.38
N ARG A 73 2.91 5.90 -3.57
CA ARG A 73 1.83 6.90 -3.60
C ARG A 73 1.79 7.65 -4.93
N ALA A 74 2.93 8.04 -5.48
CA ALA A 74 3.00 8.70 -6.79
C ALA A 74 2.41 7.80 -7.88
N PHE A 75 2.83 6.54 -7.93
CA PHE A 75 2.28 5.54 -8.85
C PHE A 75 0.77 5.37 -8.69
N LEU A 76 0.25 5.25 -7.47
CA LEU A 76 -1.18 5.06 -7.24
C LEU A 76 -1.99 6.30 -7.64
N LYS A 77 -1.47 7.51 -7.35
CA LYS A 77 -2.08 8.77 -7.76
C LYS A 77 -2.18 8.90 -9.29
N GLU A 78 -1.14 8.51 -10.02
CA GLU A 78 -1.14 8.48 -11.50
C GLU A 78 -2.19 7.51 -12.07
N ASN A 79 -2.58 6.50 -11.30
CA ASN A 79 -3.60 5.51 -11.66
C ASN A 79 -5.01 5.85 -11.11
N ASP A 80 -5.23 7.10 -10.70
CA ASP A 80 -6.46 7.59 -10.06
C ASP A 80 -6.94 6.66 -8.93
N CYS A 81 -6.00 6.28 -8.06
CA CYS A 81 -6.21 5.33 -6.99
C CYS A 81 -5.97 5.99 -5.63
N ASP A 82 -6.97 5.91 -4.74
CA ASP A 82 -6.83 6.35 -3.35
C ASP A 82 -6.12 5.28 -2.52
N ILE A 83 -5.36 5.71 -1.51
CA ILE A 83 -4.80 4.85 -0.49
C ILE A 83 -5.74 4.82 0.71
N CYS A 84 -6.39 3.69 0.93
CA CYS A 84 -7.24 3.45 2.09
C CYS A 84 -6.45 2.73 3.18
N GLY A 85 -6.22 3.39 4.30
CA GLY A 85 -5.69 2.75 5.50
C GLY A 85 -6.74 1.84 6.13
N VAL A 86 -6.38 0.60 6.46
CA VAL A 86 -7.23 -0.32 7.22
C VAL A 86 -6.76 -0.30 8.67
N GLU A 87 -7.36 0.58 9.46
CA GLU A 87 -6.94 0.89 10.83
C GLU A 87 -8.11 1.42 11.66
N ILE A 88 -8.05 1.22 12.97
CA ILE A 88 -9.03 1.72 13.94
C ILE A 88 -8.59 3.13 14.37
N THR A 89 -9.11 4.15 13.69
CA THR A 89 -8.91 5.57 14.02
C THR A 89 -10.26 6.27 14.23
N ASP A 90 -10.27 7.41 14.92
CA ASP A 90 -11.51 8.15 15.24
C ASP A 90 -12.23 8.67 13.98
N ASP A 91 -11.48 8.93 12.91
CA ASP A 91 -11.97 9.39 11.61
C ASP A 91 -12.25 8.25 10.61
N ALA A 92 -12.00 6.99 11.00
CA ALA A 92 -12.23 5.85 10.11
C ALA A 92 -13.72 5.56 9.90
N ALA A 93 -14.10 5.31 8.65
CA ALA A 93 -15.45 4.88 8.31
C ALA A 93 -15.60 3.36 8.47
N ALA A 94 -16.78 2.89 8.88
CA ALA A 94 -17.07 1.46 8.96
C ALA A 94 -17.12 0.83 7.55
N VAL A 95 -16.34 -0.22 7.31
CA VAL A 95 -16.18 -0.81 5.98
C VAL A 95 -17.47 -1.38 5.38
N ASN A 96 -18.40 -1.84 6.23
CA ASN A 96 -19.69 -2.37 5.81
C ASN A 96 -20.63 -1.30 5.23
N GLY A 97 -20.33 -0.02 5.44
CA GLY A 97 -20.99 1.09 4.75
C GLY A 97 -20.46 1.35 3.34
N HIS A 98 -19.45 0.61 2.88
CA HIS A 98 -18.79 0.75 1.58
C HIS A 98 -18.39 2.19 1.22
N PRO A 99 -17.52 2.84 2.02
CA PRO A 99 -17.13 4.24 1.83
C PRO A 99 -16.22 4.50 0.61
N PHE A 100 -16.08 3.51 -0.28
CA PHE A 100 -15.21 3.56 -1.45
C PHE A 100 -15.80 4.47 -2.53
N LYS A 101 -14.93 5.10 -3.33
CA LYS A 101 -15.34 6.07 -4.36
C LYS A 101 -14.75 5.79 -5.73
N LYS A 102 -13.56 5.18 -5.78
CA LYS A 102 -12.81 4.90 -7.01
C LYS A 102 -11.84 3.74 -6.81
N ASN A 103 -10.83 3.61 -7.68
CA ASN A 103 -9.75 2.64 -7.48
C ASN A 103 -9.15 2.80 -6.08
N THR A 104 -8.85 1.70 -5.40
CA THR A 104 -8.37 1.76 -4.01
C THR A 104 -7.22 0.79 -3.76
N ALA A 105 -6.14 1.33 -3.19
CA ALA A 105 -5.06 0.56 -2.61
C ALA A 105 -5.25 0.46 -1.11
N PHE A 106 -5.32 -0.76 -0.59
CA PHE A 106 -5.49 -1.01 0.83
C PHE A 106 -4.13 -1.11 1.50
N LEU A 107 -3.84 -0.20 2.44
CA LEU A 107 -2.66 -0.24 3.30
C LEU A 107 -3.04 -0.79 4.66
N LEU A 108 -2.42 -1.91 5.03
CA LEU A 108 -2.82 -2.72 6.18
C LEU A 108 -1.87 -2.47 7.35
N GLY A 109 -2.42 -2.16 8.53
CA GLY A 109 -1.66 -2.04 9.77
C GLY A 109 -0.97 -3.33 10.20
N ASN A 110 0.19 -3.24 10.85
CA ASN A 110 0.85 -4.42 11.40
C ASN A 110 0.16 -4.87 12.70
N GLU A 111 0.23 -6.17 12.99
CA GLU A 111 -0.36 -6.75 14.20
C GLU A 111 0.24 -6.09 15.46
N GLY A 112 -0.62 -5.51 16.29
CA GLY A 112 -0.27 -4.92 17.58
C GLY A 112 0.20 -3.46 17.52
N SER A 113 0.97 -3.06 16.50
CA SER A 113 1.43 -1.67 16.35
C SER A 113 0.52 -0.81 15.46
N GLY A 114 -0.37 -1.43 14.69
CA GLY A 114 -1.18 -0.73 13.69
C GLY A 114 -0.33 -0.14 12.57
N LEU A 115 -0.87 0.88 11.91
CA LEU A 115 -0.16 1.75 10.98
C LEU A 115 0.74 2.75 11.72
N SER A 116 1.96 2.90 11.24
CA SER A 116 2.89 3.95 11.67
C SER A 116 2.46 5.32 11.15
N ALA A 117 2.94 6.40 11.79
CA ALA A 117 2.63 7.77 11.36
C ALA A 117 2.90 8.01 9.86
N LYS A 118 4.02 7.50 9.33
CA LYS A 118 4.38 7.60 7.91
C LYS A 118 3.42 6.86 6.99
N GLU A 119 2.84 5.76 7.46
CA GLU A 119 1.82 5.01 6.72
C GLU A 119 0.49 5.76 6.75
N CYS A 120 0.12 6.34 7.90
CA CYS A 120 -1.07 7.18 7.99
C CYS A 120 -0.98 8.42 7.08
N GLU A 121 0.17 9.10 7.04
CA GLU A 121 0.40 10.29 6.19
C GLU A 121 0.20 10.04 4.69
N VAL A 122 0.44 8.80 4.23
CA VAL A 122 0.22 8.44 2.81
C VAL A 122 -1.20 8.01 2.49
N CYS A 123 -2.02 7.70 3.50
CA CYS A 123 -3.42 7.35 3.31
C CYS A 123 -4.24 8.60 2.97
N ASP A 124 -5.22 8.42 2.10
CA ASP A 124 -6.18 9.47 1.74
C ASP A 124 -7.43 9.41 2.64
N TYR A 125 -7.74 8.23 3.20
CA TYR A 125 -8.76 8.02 4.22
C TYR A 125 -8.57 6.67 4.94
N PHE A 126 -9.34 6.45 6.00
CA PHE A 126 -9.28 5.22 6.80
C PHE A 126 -10.61 4.48 6.84
N VAL A 127 -10.53 3.16 6.93
CA VAL A 127 -11.67 2.29 7.24
C VAL A 127 -11.33 1.33 8.36
N TYR A 128 -12.34 0.98 9.15
CA TYR A 128 -12.23 -0.04 10.17
C TYR A 128 -13.30 -1.12 9.97
N ILE A 129 -13.05 -2.29 10.57
CA ILE A 129 -14.00 -3.40 10.61
C ILE A 129 -14.72 -3.36 11.96
N PRO A 130 -16.05 -3.15 11.99
CA PRO A 130 -16.80 -3.21 13.23
C PRO A 130 -16.62 -4.56 13.93
N GLN A 131 -16.25 -4.51 15.22
CA GLN A 131 -16.14 -5.69 16.09
C GLN A 131 -17.27 -5.65 17.12
N TYR A 132 -17.88 -6.82 17.37
CA TYR A 132 -19.05 -6.94 18.26
C TYR A 132 -18.77 -7.78 19.51
N GLY A 133 -17.63 -8.45 19.57
CA GLY A 133 -17.18 -9.22 20.73
C GLY A 133 -16.23 -8.42 21.61
N CYS A 134 -16.12 -8.79 22.89
CA CYS A 134 -15.25 -8.13 23.87
C CYS A 134 -13.91 -8.86 24.12
N GLY A 135 -13.63 -9.95 23.41
CA GLY A 135 -12.50 -10.85 23.69
C GLY A 135 -11.21 -10.57 22.91
N THR A 136 -11.21 -9.61 21.98
CA THR A 136 -10.04 -9.23 21.21
C THR A 136 -10.07 -7.73 20.89
N ALA A 137 -8.90 -7.11 20.85
CA ALA A 137 -8.76 -5.70 20.48
C ALA A 137 -8.70 -5.51 18.96
N SER A 138 -8.21 -6.50 18.20
CA SER A 138 -8.03 -6.40 16.76
C SER A 138 -8.08 -7.76 16.07
N LEU A 139 -8.16 -7.71 14.73
CA LEU A 139 -8.11 -8.87 13.87
C LEU A 139 -6.69 -9.12 13.38
N ASN A 140 -6.40 -10.37 13.01
CA ASN A 140 -5.21 -10.68 12.22
C ASN A 140 -5.22 -9.87 10.91
N VAL A 141 -4.05 -9.35 10.53
CA VAL A 141 -3.92 -8.45 9.36
C VAL A 141 -4.41 -9.07 8.04
N THR A 142 -4.18 -10.37 7.83
CA THR A 142 -4.63 -11.06 6.61
C THR A 142 -6.13 -11.32 6.60
N VAL A 143 -6.73 -11.49 7.78
CA VAL A 143 -8.19 -11.58 7.95
C VAL A 143 -8.83 -10.22 7.69
N ALA A 144 -8.27 -9.15 8.26
CA ALA A 144 -8.74 -7.78 8.03
C ALA A 144 -8.70 -7.44 6.53
N ALA A 145 -7.58 -7.74 5.86
CA ALA A 145 -7.45 -7.56 4.41
C ALA A 145 -8.53 -8.32 3.65
N SER A 146 -8.78 -9.59 4.00
CA SER A 146 -9.79 -10.42 3.32
C SER A 146 -11.19 -9.83 3.43
N ILE A 147 -11.56 -9.31 4.60
CA ILE A 147 -12.87 -8.69 4.85
C ILE A 147 -13.01 -7.41 4.02
N VAL A 148 -12.00 -6.52 4.06
CA VAL A 148 -12.06 -5.25 3.33
C VAL A 148 -12.08 -5.48 1.81
N LEU A 149 -11.26 -6.41 1.31
CA LEU A 149 -11.25 -6.76 -0.11
C LEU A 149 -12.58 -7.35 -0.58
N HIS A 150 -13.22 -8.19 0.24
CA HIS A 150 -14.56 -8.69 -0.07
C HIS A 150 -15.58 -7.55 -0.14
N HIS A 151 -15.59 -6.64 0.84
CA HIS A 151 -16.48 -5.47 0.83
C HIS A 151 -16.24 -4.57 -0.39
N PHE A 152 -14.98 -4.35 -0.77
CA PHE A 152 -14.66 -3.60 -1.98
C PHE A 152 -15.16 -4.31 -3.24
N ALA A 153 -14.93 -5.62 -3.37
CA ALA A 153 -15.38 -6.40 -4.52
C ALA A 153 -16.91 -6.40 -4.67
N VAL A 154 -17.64 -6.46 -3.55
CA VAL A 154 -19.11 -6.33 -3.54
C VAL A 154 -19.55 -4.94 -3.98
N TRP A 155 -18.96 -3.88 -3.41
CA TRP A 155 -19.26 -2.49 -3.78
C TRP A 155 -18.93 -2.18 -5.24
N ALA A 156 -17.80 -2.68 -5.73
CA ALA A 156 -17.32 -2.49 -7.10
C ALA A 156 -18.01 -3.42 -8.12
N GLU A 157 -18.97 -4.24 -7.66
CA GLU A 157 -19.74 -5.17 -8.47
C GLU A 157 -18.86 -6.13 -9.29
N PHE A 158 -17.79 -6.65 -8.67
CA PHE A 158 -16.91 -7.61 -9.33
C PHE A 158 -17.69 -8.87 -9.73
N PRO A 159 -17.53 -9.36 -10.97
CA PRO A 159 -18.28 -10.52 -11.43
C PRO A 159 -17.84 -11.77 -10.66
N GLU A 160 -18.81 -12.53 -10.15
CA GLU A 160 -18.54 -13.83 -9.53
C GLU A 160 -17.92 -14.79 -10.55
N ARG A 161 -16.88 -15.52 -10.13
CA ARG A 161 -16.25 -16.56 -10.95
C ARG A 161 -17.14 -17.79 -11.07
N THR A 162 -17.04 -18.50 -12.20
CA THR A 162 -17.78 -19.75 -12.42
C THR A 162 -17.40 -20.82 -11.39
N ARG A 163 -18.40 -21.61 -10.95
CA ARG A 163 -18.25 -22.73 -10.03
C ARG A 163 -18.38 -24.07 -10.77
N ASP A 164 -17.65 -25.07 -10.30
CA ASP A 164 -17.78 -26.48 -10.66
C ASP A 164 -17.93 -27.31 -9.37
N GLY A 165 -19.14 -27.81 -9.13
CA GLY A 165 -19.53 -28.43 -7.87
C GLY A 165 -19.29 -27.50 -6.67
N ASN A 166 -18.40 -27.92 -5.76
CA ASN A 166 -18.11 -27.21 -4.50
C ASN A 166 -16.89 -26.27 -4.58
N LYS A 167 -16.38 -25.96 -5.79
CA LYS A 167 -15.17 -25.14 -5.99
C LYS A 167 -15.36 -24.11 -7.10
N PHE A 168 -14.61 -23.02 -7.04
CA PHE A 168 -14.47 -22.09 -8.16
C PHE A 168 -13.51 -22.65 -9.22
N ILE A 169 -13.81 -22.38 -10.50
CA ILE A 169 -12.95 -22.77 -11.62
C ILE A 169 -11.69 -21.90 -11.62
N VAL A 170 -10.54 -22.55 -11.46
CA VAL A 170 -9.23 -21.91 -11.52
C VAL A 170 -8.86 -21.65 -12.98
N ALA A 171 -8.59 -20.40 -13.32
CA ALA A 171 -8.15 -20.03 -14.67
C ALA A 171 -6.78 -20.65 -14.99
N GLU A 172 -6.50 -20.83 -16.28
CA GLU A 172 -5.14 -21.17 -16.71
C GLU A 172 -4.13 -20.14 -16.20
N ARG A 173 -2.92 -20.60 -15.90
CA ARG A 173 -1.86 -19.68 -15.47
C ARG A 173 -1.48 -18.78 -16.66
N PRO A 174 -1.32 -17.47 -16.45
CA PRO A 174 -0.74 -16.62 -17.47
C PRO A 174 0.62 -17.17 -17.90
N ALA A 175 0.89 -17.23 -19.21
CA ALA A 175 2.22 -17.53 -19.70
C ALA A 175 3.22 -16.54 -19.08
N HIS A 176 4.36 -17.05 -18.61
CA HIS A 176 5.36 -16.28 -17.87
C HIS A 176 5.76 -15.04 -18.67
N LYS A 177 5.18 -13.88 -18.37
CA LYS A 177 5.68 -12.60 -18.89
C LYS A 177 6.98 -12.35 -18.14
N GLY A 178 8.11 -12.50 -18.81
CA GLY A 178 9.46 -12.36 -18.25
C GLY A 178 9.83 -10.96 -17.74
N GLY A 179 8.87 -10.08 -17.50
CA GLY A 179 9.07 -8.73 -16.98
C GLY A 179 8.90 -8.73 -15.47
N ARG A 180 10.00 -8.58 -14.74
CA ARG A 180 9.93 -8.19 -13.33
C ARG A 180 9.48 -6.74 -13.30
N ASN A 181 8.29 -6.43 -12.78
CA ASN A 181 7.86 -5.05 -12.57
C ASN A 181 8.48 -4.51 -11.28
N PHE A 182 9.81 -4.49 -11.21
CA PHE A 182 10.51 -3.68 -10.22
C PHE A 182 10.40 -2.22 -10.67
N SER A 183 10.18 -1.29 -9.73
CA SER A 183 10.57 0.10 -10.00
C SER A 183 12.04 0.09 -10.45
N THR A 184 12.34 0.79 -11.55
CA THR A 184 13.67 0.81 -12.20
C THR A 184 14.74 1.54 -11.39
N GLU A 185 14.38 2.12 -10.26
CA GLU A 185 15.30 2.80 -9.35
C GLU A 185 15.95 1.78 -8.43
N THR A 186 17.28 1.79 -8.31
CA THR A 186 17.98 0.86 -7.42
C THR A 186 17.93 1.35 -5.98
N ALA A 187 18.14 0.45 -5.01
CA ALA A 187 18.27 0.83 -3.59
C ALA A 187 19.32 1.94 -3.37
N GLU A 188 20.36 1.95 -4.20
CA GLU A 188 21.44 2.94 -4.23
C GLU A 188 20.95 4.29 -4.76
N SER A 189 20.23 4.33 -5.89
CA SER A 189 19.72 5.60 -6.45
C SER A 189 18.72 6.28 -5.51
N VAL A 190 17.86 5.52 -4.85
CA VAL A 190 16.91 6.04 -3.85
C VAL A 190 17.63 6.50 -2.58
N THR A 191 18.74 5.87 -2.21
CA THR A 191 19.54 6.30 -1.05
C THR A 191 20.28 7.59 -1.33
N GLU A 192 20.88 7.72 -2.52
CA GLU A 192 21.53 8.95 -2.97
C GLU A 192 20.53 10.10 -3.15
N GLU A 193 19.36 9.86 -3.72
CA GLU A 193 18.32 10.91 -3.85
C GLU A 193 17.80 11.37 -2.47
N ARG A 194 17.61 10.46 -1.51
CA ARG A 194 17.23 10.85 -0.13
C ARG A 194 18.35 11.56 0.61
N LYS A 195 19.61 11.23 0.32
CA LYS A 195 20.78 11.91 0.86
C LYS A 195 20.84 13.33 0.31
N LEU A 196 20.65 13.50 -0.99
CA LEU A 196 20.56 14.81 -1.65
C LEU A 196 19.37 15.64 -1.13
N LYS A 197 18.19 15.04 -0.92
CA LYS A 197 17.03 15.72 -0.33
C LYS A 197 17.31 16.17 1.11
N ARG A 198 17.89 15.30 1.95
CA ARG A 198 18.31 15.66 3.32
C ARG A 198 19.39 16.73 3.35
N GLU A 199 20.34 16.68 2.43
CA GLU A 199 21.37 17.71 2.28
C GLU A 199 20.75 19.04 1.83
N SER A 200 19.75 19.03 0.95
CA SER A 200 19.02 20.24 0.54
C SER A 200 18.12 20.83 1.63
N GLU A 201 17.41 19.98 2.38
CA GLU A 201 16.54 20.40 3.49
C GLU A 201 17.39 20.91 4.67
N GLY A 202 18.48 20.21 5.01
CA GLY A 202 19.42 20.65 6.05
C GLY A 202 20.28 21.87 5.64
N PHE A 203 20.39 22.17 4.34
CA PHE A 203 21.02 23.40 3.87
C PHE A 203 20.07 24.60 4.01
N PHE A 204 18.76 24.41 3.79
CA PHE A 204 17.75 25.44 3.96
C PHE A 204 17.55 25.82 5.44
N ASP A 205 17.51 24.82 6.32
CA ASP A 205 17.40 25.01 7.79
C ASP A 205 18.59 25.80 8.36
N LYS A 206 19.79 25.55 7.81
CA LYS A 206 21.02 26.26 8.18
C LYS A 206 21.10 27.69 7.63
N MET A 207 20.37 27.96 6.55
CA MET A 207 20.24 29.30 5.95
C MET A 207 19.24 30.16 6.73
N GLU A 208 18.14 29.56 7.23
CA GLU A 208 17.20 30.23 8.13
C GLU A 208 17.80 30.51 9.52
N GLU A 209 18.62 29.61 10.07
CA GLU A 209 19.34 29.89 11.33
C GLU A 209 20.38 31.03 11.19
N THR A 210 21.03 31.16 10.04
CA THR A 210 22.05 32.21 9.80
C THR A 210 21.47 33.59 9.50
N ASP A 211 20.21 33.68 9.06
CA ASP A 211 19.53 34.97 8.82
C ASP A 211 18.86 35.55 10.09
N SER A 212 18.86 34.79 11.21
CA SER A 212 18.24 35.18 12.48
C SER A 212 19.21 35.78 13.51
N SER A 213 20.51 35.91 13.19
CA SER A 213 21.54 36.39 14.13
C SER A 213 22.30 37.64 13.69
N ASP A 214 21.74 38.49 12.82
CA ASP A 214 22.28 39.82 12.56
C ASP A 214 21.52 40.88 13.37
N ASN A 215 21.81 40.95 14.67
CA ASN A 215 21.59 42.16 15.46
C ASN A 215 22.62 43.22 15.02
N LEU A 216 22.38 43.79 13.84
CA LEU A 216 23.11 44.94 13.31
C LEU A 216 22.51 46.25 13.86
N LEU A 217 22.47 46.42 15.18
CA LEU A 217 21.95 47.65 15.83
C LEU A 217 22.73 48.15 17.05
N ASP A 218 23.95 47.67 17.32
CA ASP A 218 24.78 48.14 18.47
C ASP A 218 26.11 48.82 18.08
N ALA A 219 26.26 49.30 16.83
CA ALA A 219 27.48 49.95 16.36
C ALA A 219 27.33 51.40 15.85
N VAL A 220 26.19 52.08 16.11
CA VAL A 220 25.94 53.43 15.56
C VAL A 220 25.61 54.51 16.60
N PHE A 221 25.37 54.17 17.87
CA PHE A 221 25.17 55.18 18.92
C PHE A 221 25.96 54.84 20.18
N GLY A 222 27.26 55.16 20.14
CA GLY A 222 28.10 55.32 21.31
C GLY A 222 28.50 56.78 21.46
N ASP A 223 27.93 57.46 22.45
CA ASP A 223 28.50 58.54 23.25
C ASP A 223 27.78 58.56 24.61
#